data_AF-A0AA38KRG9-F1
#
_entry.id   AF-A0AA38KRG9-F1
#
_cell.length_a   1.000
_cell.length_b   1.000
_cell.length_c   1.000
_cell.angle_alpha   90.00
_cell.angle_beta   90.00
_cell.angle_gamma   90.00
#
_symmetry.space_group_name_H-M   'P 1'
#
loop_
_entity.id
_entity.type
_entity.pdbx_description
1 polymer ?
#
loop_
_entity_poly.entity_id
_entity_poly.type
_entity_poly.pdbx_seq_one_letter_code
_entity_poly.pdbx_strand_id
1 'polypeptide(L)' 'MWLKMLLEEMNMEVKGSTPLMFDIQICISLANNPVQHQRMKHIEIHMHFIRDKVLSGDIDLQYFPNEDPIVDLFINP' A
#
# COMPACT_ATOMS: atom_id res chain seq x y z
N MET A 1 -2.35 8.24 0.69
CA MET A 1 -2.15 9.36 -0.27
C MET A 1 -3.19 10.46 -0.13
N TRP A 2 -4.50 10.17 -0.18
CA TRP A 2 -5.54 11.21 -0.08
C TRP A 2 -5.38 12.13 1.13
N LEU A 3 -5.10 11.58 2.31
CA LEU A 3 -4.87 12.38 3.53
C LEU A 3 -3.64 13.30 3.42
N LYS A 4 -2.56 12.85 2.78
CA LYS A 4 -1.36 13.67 2.57
C LYS A 4 -1.64 14.84 1.63
N MET A 5 -2.36 14.58 0.53
CA MET A 5 -2.81 15.63 -0.39
C MET A 5 -3.74 16.65 0.29
N LEU A 6 -4.69 16.17 1.11
CA LEU A 6 -5.59 17.05 1.86
C LEU A 6 -4.82 17.95 2.84
N LEU A 7 -3.82 17.41 3.54
CA LEU A 7 -2.99 18.18 4.46
C LEU A 7 -2.13 19.21 3.72
N GLU A 8 -1.58 18.85 2.56
CA GLU A 8 -0.86 19.79 1.69
C GLU A 8 -1.77 20.93 1.19
N GLU A 9 -3.02 20.64 0.82
CA GLU A 9 -4.03 21.65 0.47
C GLU A 9 -4.35 22.61 1.63
N MET A 10 -4.20 22.14 2.87
CA MET A 10 -4.34 22.96 4.08
C MET A 10 -3.05 23.71 4.45
N ASN A 11 -2.04 23.77 3.57
CA ASN A 11 -0.71 24.34 3.83
C ASN A 11 0.03 23.66 5.00
N MET A 12 -0.31 22.41 5.33
CA MET A 12 0.40 21.63 6.34
C MET A 12 1.50 20.81 5.67
N GLU A 13 2.75 21.09 6.05
CA GLU A 13 3.91 20.40 5.49
C GLU A 13 3.99 18.96 6.05
N VAL A 14 3.64 17.96 5.23
CA VAL A 14 3.77 16.54 5.59
C VAL A 14 5.16 16.05 5.21
N LYS A 15 6.09 16.11 6.15
CA LYS A 15 7.48 15.63 5.96
C LYS A 15 7.56 14.11 6.05
N GLY A 16 8.35 13.54 5.15
CA GLY A 16 8.71 12.13 5.19
C GLY A 16 7.88 11.24 4.27
N SER A 17 8.38 10.01 4.13
CA SER A 17 7.75 8.96 3.35
C SER A 17 6.63 8.31 4.16
N THR A 18 5.54 7.93 3.49
CA THR A 18 4.41 7.24 4.15
C THR A 18 4.68 5.74 4.16
N PRO A 19 4.74 5.06 5.33
CA PRO A 19 4.93 3.62 5.37
C PRO A 19 3.71 2.94 4.76
N LEU A 20 3.95 2.03 3.81
CA LEU A 20 2.93 1.17 3.23
C LEU A 20 3.22 -0.27 3.66
N MET A 21 2.28 -0.84 4.43
CA MET A 21 2.35 -2.21 4.92
C MET A 21 1.58 -3.15 3.98
N PHE A 22 2.14 -4.34 3.75
CA PHE A 22 1.52 -5.38 2.93
C PHE A 22 1.45 -6.70 3.68
N ASP A 23 0.33 -7.40 3.51
CA ASP A 23 0.10 -8.75 4.02
C ASP A 23 0.61 -9.80 3.00
N ILE A 24 1.47 -10.71 3.48
CA ILE A 24 1.98 -11.88 2.76
C ILE A 24 0.88 -12.72 2.12
N GLN A 25 -0.24 -12.93 2.80
CA GLN A 25 -1.34 -13.75 2.34
C GLN A 25 -2.07 -13.10 1.15
N ILE A 26 -2.16 -11.77 1.14
CA ILE A 26 -2.63 -11.00 -0.01
C ILE A 26 -1.63 -11.13 -1.17
N CYS A 27 -0.33 -11.00 -0.92
CA CYS A 27 0.70 -11.19 -1.96
C CYS A 27 0.70 -12.60 -2.57
N ILE A 28 0.55 -13.65 -1.75
CA ILE A 28 0.51 -15.06 -2.20
C ILE A 28 -0.76 -15.34 -3.00
N SER A 29 -1.92 -14.85 -2.55
CA SER A 29 -3.18 -15.03 -3.28
C SER A 29 -3.19 -14.31 -4.62
N LEU A 30 -2.56 -13.14 -4.70
CA LEU A 30 -2.29 -12.41 -5.95
C LEU A 30 -1.38 -13.20 -6.91
N ALA A 31 -0.28 -13.77 -6.40
CA ALA A 31 0.66 -14.53 -7.20
C ALA A 31 0.05 -15.83 -7.77
N ASN A 32 -0.86 -16.46 -7.02
CA ASN A 32 -1.43 -17.75 -7.37
C ASN A 32 -2.71 -17.68 -8.22
N ASN A 33 -3.30 -16.51 -8.45
CA ASN A 33 -4.57 -16.39 -9.19
C ASN A 33 -4.52 -15.45 -10.40
N PRO A 34 -3.79 -15.83 -11.47
CA PRO A 34 -3.55 -14.99 -12.65
C PRO A 34 -4.73 -14.94 -13.65
N VAL A 35 -5.95 -15.36 -13.28
CA VAL A 35 -7.00 -15.68 -14.27
C VAL A 35 -8.13 -14.64 -14.35
N GLN A 36 -8.19 -13.64 -13.46
CA GLN A 36 -9.22 -12.59 -13.57
C GLN A 36 -8.71 -11.35 -14.31
N HIS A 37 -8.60 -11.43 -15.63
CA HIS A 37 -8.09 -10.34 -16.49
C HIS A 37 -8.71 -8.96 -16.25
N GLN A 38 -9.97 -8.87 -15.78
CA GLN A 38 -10.62 -7.58 -15.51
C GLN A 38 -10.35 -7.05 -14.09
N ARG A 39 -10.23 -7.93 -13.08
CA ARG A 39 -9.84 -7.54 -11.70
C ARG A 39 -8.33 -7.29 -11.59
N MET A 40 -7.54 -8.04 -12.34
CA MET A 40 -6.08 -7.85 -12.42
C MET A 40 -5.69 -6.52 -13.03
N LYS A 41 -6.45 -5.97 -13.99
CA LYS A 41 -6.16 -4.64 -14.54
C LYS A 41 -6.20 -3.55 -13.46
N HIS A 42 -7.19 -3.59 -12.56
CA HIS A 42 -7.25 -2.62 -11.45
C HIS A 42 -6.07 -2.82 -10.50
N ILE A 43 -5.72 -4.08 -10.19
CA ILE A 43 -4.56 -4.41 -9.35
C ILE A 43 -3.24 -3.97 -9.99
N GLU A 44 -3.04 -4.19 -11.30
CA GLU A 44 -1.87 -3.74 -12.05
C GLU A 44 -1.74 -2.22 -12.02
N ILE A 45 -2.85 -1.49 -12.25
CA ILE A 45 -2.86 -0.03 -12.16
C ILE A 45 -2.45 0.43 -10.75
N HIS A 46 -2.99 -0.22 -9.71
CA HIS A 46 -2.61 0.09 -8.34
C HIS A 46 -1.15 -0.25 -8.03
N MET A 47 -0.63 -1.37 -8.53
CA MET A 47 0.78 -1.75 -8.39
C MET A 47 1.70 -0.77 -9.10
N HIS A 48 1.38 -0.35 -10.32
CA HIS A 48 2.13 0.67 -11.05
C HIS A 48 2.15 1.99 -10.28
N PHE A 49 0.99 2.44 -9.78
CA PHE A 49 0.90 3.65 -8.97
C PHE A 49 1.75 3.56 -7.69
N ILE A 50 1.68 2.43 -6.96
CA ILE A 50 2.47 2.22 -5.74
C ILE A 50 3.97 2.20 -6.06
N ARG A 51 4.36 1.49 -7.13
CA ARG A 51 5.75 1.41 -7.58
C ARG A 51 6.31 2.80 -7.91
N ASP A 52 5.55 3.61 -8.65
CA ASP A 52 5.97 4.97 -9.00
C ASP A 52 6.16 5.83 -7.74
N LYS A 53 5.29 5.66 -6.74
CA LYS A 53 5.37 6.38 -5.46
C LYS A 53 6.48 5.90 -4.52
N VAL A 54 6.86 4.64 -4.63
CA VAL A 54 8.04 4.11 -3.93
C VAL A 54 9.31 4.66 -4.59
N LEU A 55 9.35 4.69 -5.92
CA LEU A 55 10.48 5.25 -6.67
C LEU A 55 10.64 6.77 -6.46
N SER A 56 9.55 7.51 -6.25
CA SER A 56 9.62 8.94 -5.90
C SER A 56 10.01 9.19 -4.44
N GLY A 57 10.09 8.15 -3.60
CA GLY A 57 10.35 8.28 -2.17
C GLY A 57 9.16 8.80 -1.36
N ASP A 58 7.96 8.88 -1.96
CA ASP A 58 6.73 9.27 -1.27
C ASP A 58 6.19 8.16 -0.36
N ILE A 59 6.48 6.90 -0.74
CA ILE A 59 6.08 5.69 -0.02
C ILE A 59 7.32 4.89 0.36
N ASP A 60 7.36 4.45 1.62
CA ASP A 60 8.37 3.53 2.14
C ASP A 60 7.72 2.17 2.28
N LEU A 61 8.23 1.20 1.54
CA LEU A 61 7.63 -0.10 1.39
C LEU A 61 8.18 -1.00 2.51
N GLN A 62 7.38 -1.24 3.54
CA GLN A 62 7.80 -2.01 4.71
C GLN A 62 7.11 -3.36 4.73
N TYR A 63 7.91 -4.42 4.86
CA TYR A 63 7.43 -5.79 4.96
C TYR A 63 7.25 -6.16 6.43
N PHE A 64 6.06 -6.66 6.77
CA PHE A 64 5.75 -7.19 8.09
C PHE A 64 5.37 -8.67 7.99
N PRO A 65 6.03 -9.56 8.73
CA PRO A 65 5.52 -10.90 8.94
C PRO A 65 4.20 -10.83 9.72
N ASN A 66 3.19 -11.58 9.31
CA ASN A 66 1.84 -11.64 9.90
C ASN A 66 1.78 -12.14 11.36
N GLU A 67 2.88 -12.14 12.10
CA GLU A 67 2.93 -12.51 13.51
C GLU A 67 2.89 -11.29 14.44
N ASP A 68 2.74 -10.08 13.91
CA ASP A 68 2.65 -8.87 14.72
C ASP A 68 1.19 -8.64 15.20
N PRO A 69 0.86 -8.88 16.48
CA PRO A 69 -0.51 -8.75 17.00
C PRO A 69 -1.04 -7.32 16.93
N ILE A 70 -0.15 -6.33 16.78
CA ILE A 70 -0.51 -4.92 16.62
C ILE A 70 -1.14 -4.69 15.25
N VAL A 71 -0.65 -5.35 14.19
CA VAL A 71 -1.19 -5.19 12.83
C VAL A 71 -2.59 -5.80 12.74
N ASP A 72 -2.81 -6.94 13.39
CA ASP A 72 -4.12 -7.60 13.43
C ASP A 72 -5.18 -6.73 14.13
N LEU A 73 -4.80 -6.02 15.21
CA LEU A 73 -5.68 -5.08 15.94
C LEU A 73 -6.20 -3.91 15.07
N PHE A 74 -5.43 -3.46 14.07
CA PHE A 74 -5.83 -2.35 13.21
C PHE A 74 -6.57 -2.80 11.95
N ILE A 75 -6.42 -4.06 11.53
CA ILE A 75 -6.98 -4.58 10.28
C ILE A 75 -8.27 -5.37 10.54
N ASN A 76 -8.40 -6.03 11.70
CA ASN A 76 -9.61 -6.72 12.15
C ASN A 76 -10.14 -6.07 13.44
N PRO A 77 -11.20 -5.23 13.37
CA PRO A 77 -11.86 -4.68 14.57
C PRO A 77 -12.64 -5.74 15.37
#